data_AF-A0A1C3NTU8-F1
#
_entry.id   AF-A0A1C3NTU8-F1
#
_cell.length_a   1.000
_cell.length_b   1.000
_cell.length_c   1.000
_cell.angle_alpha   90.00
_cell.angle_beta   90.00
_cell.angle_gamma   90.00
#
_symmetry.space_group_name_H-M   'P 1'
#
loop_
_entity.id
_entity.type
_entity.pdbx_description
1 polymer ?
#
loop_
_entity_poly.entity_id
_entity_poly.type
_entity_poly.pdbx_seq_one_letter_code
_entity_poly.pdbx_strand_id
1 'polypeptide(L)'
;MPYPPSDASPEAVRDRLAANSYSAMPTVAVHEAYPGHHWHLAHLAVTNQRPVRGLLRTPYFVEGWALYAEQLLADAGYFTDARAALRQVDFRLFRAARIVADVSLHTGRWSVEQAVEYMSTHASLTPDVARAEVARYCAWPTQAASYLTGALEIARMRDAWLAAERGSLREFHDRLAATGGLPIMLAERALSA
;
A
#
# COMPACT_ATOMS: atom_id res chain seq x y z
N MET A 1 -14.13 0.97 -14.75
CA MET A 1 -14.87 2.09 -15.38
C MET A 1 -15.62 2.85 -14.30
N PRO A 2 -15.69 4.19 -14.37
CA PRO A 2 -16.31 5.02 -13.33
C PRO A 2 -17.84 4.90 -13.28
N TYR A 3 -18.46 4.20 -14.22
CA TYR A 3 -19.91 4.03 -14.27
C TYR A 3 -20.33 2.78 -13.51
N PRO A 4 -21.34 2.89 -12.63
CA PRO A 4 -22.01 1.72 -12.08
C PRO A 4 -22.73 0.93 -13.19
N PRO A 5 -23.07 -0.35 -12.96
CA PRO A 5 -23.99 -1.08 -13.82
C PRO A 5 -25.25 -0.25 -14.12
N SER A 6 -25.82 -0.40 -15.30
CA SER A 6 -26.98 0.41 -15.74
C SER A 6 -28.22 0.24 -14.86
N ASP A 7 -28.29 -0.86 -14.11
CA ASP A 7 -29.35 -1.25 -13.19
C ASP A 7 -29.00 -0.97 -11.71
N ALA A 8 -27.87 -0.31 -11.43
CA ALA A 8 -27.47 -0.01 -10.06
C ALA A 8 -28.45 0.95 -9.38
N SER A 9 -28.81 0.64 -8.13
CA SER A 9 -29.67 1.50 -7.32
C SER A 9 -28.98 2.84 -7.03
N PRO A 10 -29.74 3.94 -6.80
CA PRO A 10 -29.17 5.22 -6.39
C PRO A 10 -28.28 5.14 -5.15
N GLU A 11 -28.55 4.19 -4.25
CA GLU A 11 -27.74 3.91 -3.07
C GLU A 11 -26.39 3.30 -3.43
N ALA A 12 -26.38 2.26 -4.27
CA ALA A 12 -25.13 1.65 -4.76
C ALA A 12 -24.24 2.65 -5.51
N VAL A 13 -24.85 3.60 -6.24
CA VAL A 13 -24.12 4.71 -6.86
C VAL A 13 -23.49 5.63 -5.82
N ARG A 14 -24.25 6.04 -4.80
CA ARG A 14 -23.73 6.89 -3.71
C ARG A 14 -22.57 6.23 -2.97
N ASP A 15 -22.70 4.96 -2.62
CA ASP A 15 -21.68 4.21 -1.90
C ASP A 15 -20.37 4.11 -2.70
N ARG A 16 -20.47 3.85 -4.01
CA ARG A 16 -19.30 3.82 -4.90
C ARG A 16 -18.61 5.19 -4.99
N LEU A 17 -19.38 6.28 -4.98
CA LEU A 17 -18.83 7.63 -5.02
C LEU A 17 -18.26 8.07 -3.66
N ALA A 18 -18.79 7.55 -2.55
CA ALA A 18 -18.34 7.89 -1.20
C ALA A 18 -16.86 7.54 -0.96
N ALA A 19 -16.34 6.51 -1.64
CA ALA A 19 -14.92 6.16 -1.61
C ALA A 19 -14.01 7.22 -2.26
N ASN A 20 -14.54 8.06 -3.16
CA ASN A 20 -13.85 9.14 -3.85
C ASN A 20 -14.10 10.49 -3.17
N SER A 21 -13.78 10.58 -1.87
CA SER A 21 -14.00 11.78 -1.06
C SER A 21 -12.80 12.74 -1.06
N TYR A 22 -13.06 14.03 -0.88
CA TYR A 22 -12.00 15.05 -0.68
C TYR A 22 -11.03 14.69 0.44
N SER A 23 -11.52 14.07 1.52
CA SER A 23 -10.67 13.63 2.64
C SER A 23 -9.75 12.46 2.28
N ALA A 24 -10.11 11.62 1.32
CA ALA A 24 -9.26 10.52 0.86
C ALA A 24 -8.21 10.98 -0.17
N MET A 25 -8.47 12.06 -0.89
CA MET A 25 -7.60 12.54 -1.97
C MET A 25 -6.14 12.75 -1.53
N PRO A 26 -5.82 13.37 -0.37
CA PRO A 26 -4.43 13.54 0.05
C PRO A 26 -3.66 12.22 0.16
N THR A 27 -4.23 11.19 0.81
CA THR A 27 -3.52 9.92 1.00
C THR A 27 -3.34 9.18 -0.32
N VAL A 28 -4.35 9.23 -1.20
CA VAL A 28 -4.27 8.67 -2.56
C VAL A 28 -3.22 9.40 -3.40
N ALA A 29 -3.18 10.73 -3.34
CA ALA A 29 -2.19 11.53 -4.07
C ALA A 29 -0.76 11.20 -3.63
N VAL A 30 -0.54 11.00 -2.33
CA VAL A 30 0.76 10.58 -1.81
C VAL A 30 1.13 9.17 -2.30
N HIS A 31 0.19 8.23 -2.22
CA HIS A 31 0.39 6.84 -2.62
C HIS A 31 0.71 6.71 -4.12
N GLU A 32 -0.09 7.35 -4.97
CA GLU A 32 -0.02 7.18 -6.42
C GLU A 32 1.02 8.11 -7.08
N ALA A 33 1.19 9.32 -6.55
CA ALA A 33 2.00 10.35 -7.20
C ALA A 33 3.33 10.63 -6.47
N TYR A 34 3.34 11.57 -5.52
CA TYR A 34 4.57 12.03 -4.87
C TYR A 34 4.45 11.96 -3.34
N PRO A 35 5.43 11.34 -2.63
CA PRO A 35 6.60 10.64 -3.15
C PRO A 35 6.37 9.13 -3.43
N GLY A 36 5.12 8.69 -3.62
CA GLY A 36 4.76 7.28 -3.84
C GLY A 36 5.13 6.72 -5.22
N HIS A 37 4.19 6.03 -5.87
CA HIS A 37 4.45 5.23 -7.07
C HIS A 37 5.09 6.03 -8.21
N HIS A 38 4.49 7.15 -8.62
CA HIS A 38 5.02 7.93 -9.74
C HIS A 38 6.46 8.35 -9.50
N TRP A 39 6.76 8.93 -8.33
CA TRP A 39 8.10 9.37 -8.00
C TRP A 39 9.10 8.20 -7.99
N HIS A 40 8.78 7.09 -7.32
CA HIS A 40 9.70 5.94 -7.25
C HIS A 40 9.98 5.35 -8.64
N LEU A 41 8.94 5.17 -9.46
CA LEU A 41 9.12 4.61 -10.80
C LEU A 41 9.86 5.56 -11.75
N ALA A 42 9.62 6.88 -11.64
CA ALA A 42 10.36 7.89 -12.39
C ALA A 42 11.83 7.93 -11.94
N HIS A 43 12.09 7.89 -10.62
CA HIS A 43 13.43 7.84 -10.07
C HIS A 43 14.20 6.61 -10.56
N LEU A 44 13.57 5.44 -10.54
CA LEU A 44 14.16 4.19 -11.04
C LEU A 44 14.53 4.28 -12.53
N ALA A 45 13.65 4.87 -13.36
CA ALA A 45 13.89 5.02 -14.79
C ALA A 45 15.13 5.88 -15.11
N VAL A 46 15.48 6.83 -14.24
CA VAL A 46 16.66 7.70 -14.40
C VAL A 46 17.90 7.08 -13.76
N THR A 47 17.77 6.41 -12.61
CA THR A 47 18.92 5.92 -11.83
C THR A 47 19.37 4.50 -12.19
N ASN A 48 18.51 3.69 -12.81
CA ASN A 48 18.83 2.29 -13.10
C ASN A 48 18.25 1.80 -14.44
N GLN A 49 18.99 2.02 -15.53
CA GLN A 49 18.55 1.73 -16.89
C GLN A 49 18.71 0.27 -17.33
N ARG A 50 19.03 -0.65 -16.40
CA ARG A 50 19.16 -2.07 -16.74
C ARG A 50 17.77 -2.65 -17.07
N PRO A 51 17.55 -3.26 -18.26
CA PRO A 51 16.21 -3.74 -18.65
C PRO A 51 15.54 -4.67 -17.63
N VAL A 52 16.33 -5.54 -16.98
CA VAL A 52 15.83 -6.46 -15.93
C VAL A 52 15.25 -5.73 -14.71
N ARG A 53 15.75 -4.53 -14.37
CA ARG A 53 15.26 -3.70 -13.26
C ARG A 53 13.99 -2.94 -13.63
N GLY A 54 13.78 -2.69 -14.92
CA GLY A 54 12.52 -2.18 -15.45
C GLY A 54 11.40 -3.23 -15.42
N LEU A 55 11.74 -4.51 -15.68
CA LEU A 55 10.78 -5.60 -15.87
C LEU A 55 10.39 -6.34 -14.58
N LEU A 56 11.36 -6.71 -13.74
CA LEU A 56 11.12 -7.55 -12.57
C LEU A 56 10.90 -6.71 -11.32
N ARG A 57 9.69 -6.84 -10.74
CA ARG A 57 9.30 -6.13 -9.52
C ARG A 57 8.45 -7.03 -8.63
N THR A 58 8.52 -6.82 -7.32
CA THR A 58 7.59 -7.43 -6.36
C THR A 58 6.57 -6.40 -5.88
N PRO A 59 5.30 -6.80 -5.69
CA PRO A 59 4.31 -5.93 -5.06
C PRO A 59 4.69 -5.60 -3.61
N TYR A 60 5.48 -6.43 -2.92
CA TYR A 60 5.93 -6.14 -1.55
C TYR A 60 6.80 -4.89 -1.50
N PHE A 61 7.67 -4.67 -2.47
CA PHE A 61 8.44 -3.44 -2.51
C PHE A 61 7.61 -2.28 -3.04
N VAL A 62 6.95 -2.46 -4.19
CA VAL A 62 6.31 -1.33 -4.90
C VAL A 62 5.14 -0.77 -4.10
N GLU A 63 4.26 -1.64 -3.57
CA GLU A 63 3.13 -1.23 -2.72
C GLU A 63 3.62 -0.82 -1.32
N GLY A 64 4.65 -1.50 -0.83
CA GLY A 64 5.29 -1.17 0.43
C GLY A 64 5.88 0.24 0.44
N TRP A 65 6.53 0.66 -0.65
CA TRP A 65 7.07 1.99 -0.82
C TRP A 65 5.97 3.06 -0.75
N ALA A 66 4.89 2.87 -1.52
CA ALA A 66 3.81 3.85 -1.57
C ALA A 66 3.10 4.00 -0.21
N LEU A 67 2.82 2.89 0.47
CA LEU A 67 2.21 2.92 1.81
C LEU A 67 3.18 3.40 2.91
N TYR A 68 4.49 3.19 2.73
CA TYR A 68 5.52 3.78 3.57
C TYR A 68 5.57 5.31 3.39
N ALA A 69 5.47 5.80 2.14
CA ALA A 69 5.43 7.23 1.82
C ALA A 69 4.22 7.94 2.43
N GLU A 70 3.05 7.29 2.48
CA GLU A 70 1.88 7.81 3.20
C GLU A 70 2.20 8.07 4.68
N GLN A 71 2.88 7.14 5.36
CA GLN A 71 3.29 7.33 6.75
C GLN A 71 4.38 8.40 6.89
N LEU A 72 5.38 8.41 5.99
CA LEU A 72 6.45 9.39 5.99
C LEU A 72 5.91 10.83 5.94
N LEU A 73 4.92 11.09 5.08
CA LEU A 73 4.30 12.42 5.00
C LEU A 73 3.36 12.71 6.18
N ALA A 74 2.71 11.69 6.75
CA ALA A 74 1.99 11.87 8.01
C ALA A 74 2.91 12.33 9.14
N ASP A 75 4.05 11.66 9.31
CA ASP A 75 5.06 12.00 10.32
C ASP A 75 5.65 13.41 10.09
N ALA A 76 5.72 13.86 8.84
CA ALA A 76 6.16 15.20 8.47
C ALA A 76 5.07 16.29 8.59
N GLY A 77 3.86 15.96 9.04
CA GLY A 77 2.77 16.91 9.25
C GLY A 77 1.99 17.31 7.99
N TYR A 78 2.03 16.51 6.92
CA TYR A 78 1.35 16.81 5.66
C TYR A 78 -0.19 16.82 5.79
N PHE A 79 -0.75 15.89 6.56
CA PHE A 79 -2.21 15.79 6.76
C PHE A 79 -2.67 16.76 7.86
N THR A 80 -2.82 18.02 7.51
CA THR A 80 -3.23 19.08 8.45
C THR A 80 -4.72 19.08 8.77
N ASP A 81 -5.56 18.57 7.86
CA ASP A 81 -6.99 18.37 8.08
C ASP A 81 -7.25 17.04 8.80
N ALA A 82 -8.01 17.08 9.90
CA ALA A 82 -8.29 15.91 10.73
C ALA A 82 -9.04 14.80 9.98
N ARG A 83 -9.88 15.13 8.99
CA ARG A 83 -10.59 14.12 8.18
C ARG A 83 -9.60 13.44 7.23
N ALA A 84 -8.67 14.18 6.64
CA ALA A 84 -7.62 13.61 5.80
C ALA A 84 -6.67 12.71 6.61
N ALA A 85 -6.27 13.13 7.81
CA ALA A 85 -5.47 12.31 8.71
C ALA A 85 -6.21 11.02 9.10
N LEU A 86 -7.50 11.11 9.43
CA LEU A 86 -8.32 9.94 9.73
C LEU A 86 -8.42 8.99 8.51
N ARG A 87 -8.58 9.52 7.29
CA ARG A 87 -8.63 8.69 6.08
C ARG A 87 -7.30 7.99 5.78
N GLN A 88 -6.16 8.63 6.04
CA GLN A 88 -4.86 7.97 5.91
C GLN A 88 -4.74 6.78 6.87
N VAL A 89 -5.16 6.96 8.13
CA VAL A 89 -5.14 5.86 9.13
C VAL A 89 -6.12 4.75 8.74
N ASP A 90 -7.34 5.10 8.29
CA ASP A 90 -8.32 4.12 7.79
C ASP A 90 -7.78 3.33 6.59
N PHE A 91 -7.10 4.00 5.65
CA PHE A 91 -6.45 3.35 4.53
C PHE A 91 -5.38 2.37 4.99
N ARG A 92 -4.58 2.74 6.00
CA ARG A 92 -3.57 1.87 6.60
C ARG A 92 -4.21 0.68 7.32
N LEU A 93 -5.30 0.89 8.06
CA LEU A 93 -6.06 -0.17 8.73
C LEU A 93 -6.62 -1.19 7.73
N PHE A 94 -7.16 -0.72 6.60
CA PHE A 94 -7.60 -1.60 5.52
C PHE A 94 -6.45 -2.48 4.98
N ARG A 95 -5.23 -1.95 4.82
CA ARG A 95 -4.07 -2.76 4.41
C ARG A 95 -3.58 -3.69 5.53
N ALA A 96 -3.84 -3.39 6.80
CA ALA A 96 -3.61 -4.32 7.90
C ALA A 96 -4.61 -5.49 7.88
N ALA A 97 -5.91 -5.19 7.72
CA ALA A 97 -6.96 -6.20 7.60
C ALA A 97 -6.72 -7.16 6.43
N ARG A 98 -6.20 -6.64 5.31
CA ARG A 98 -5.77 -7.44 4.16
C ARG A 98 -4.77 -8.55 4.52
N ILE A 99 -3.79 -8.29 5.39
CA ILE A 99 -2.81 -9.32 5.81
C ILE A 99 -3.54 -10.46 6.53
N VAL A 100 -4.40 -10.12 7.49
CA VAL A 100 -5.13 -11.10 8.30
C VAL A 100 -6.06 -11.94 7.42
N ALA A 101 -6.83 -11.29 6.54
CA ALA A 101 -7.74 -11.96 5.62
C ALA A 101 -7.00 -12.89 4.64
N ASP A 102 -5.95 -12.41 3.98
CA ASP A 102 -5.17 -13.18 3.01
C ASP A 102 -4.55 -14.44 3.65
N VAL A 103 -3.87 -14.28 4.79
CA VAL A 103 -3.26 -15.41 5.51
C VAL A 103 -4.32 -16.39 5.98
N SER A 104 -5.44 -15.92 6.52
CA SER A 104 -6.47 -16.81 7.07
C SER A 104 -7.20 -17.61 5.99
N LEU A 105 -7.46 -17.00 4.83
CA LEU A 105 -8.00 -17.69 3.65
C LEU A 105 -7.03 -18.78 3.17
N HIS A 106 -5.77 -18.42 2.95
CA HIS A 106 -4.81 -19.32 2.29
C HIS A 106 -4.17 -20.35 3.23
N THR A 107 -4.38 -20.22 4.54
CA THR A 107 -4.06 -21.27 5.53
C THR A 107 -5.27 -22.13 5.90
N GLY A 108 -6.43 -21.91 5.27
CA GLY A 108 -7.64 -22.70 5.48
C GLY A 108 -8.31 -22.47 6.85
N ARG A 109 -7.98 -21.36 7.54
CA ARG A 109 -8.57 -21.02 8.84
C ARG A 109 -9.93 -20.39 8.71
N TRP A 110 -10.18 -19.66 7.63
CA TRP A 110 -11.44 -18.98 7.35
C TRP A 110 -12.06 -19.43 6.03
N SER A 111 -13.38 -19.49 6.00
CA SER A 111 -14.14 -19.49 4.75
C SER A 111 -14.10 -18.11 4.08
N VAL A 112 -14.53 -18.05 2.82
CA VAL A 112 -14.68 -16.79 2.08
C VAL A 112 -15.62 -15.83 2.82
N GLU A 113 -16.74 -16.34 3.32
CA GLU A 113 -17.75 -15.56 4.04
C GLU A 113 -17.19 -14.97 5.34
N GLN A 114 -16.41 -15.74 6.10
CA GLN A 114 -15.75 -15.25 7.31
C GLN A 114 -14.75 -14.13 6.99
N ALA A 115 -14.01 -14.24 5.87
CA ALA A 115 -13.12 -13.17 5.43
C ALA A 115 -13.89 -11.92 4.97
N VAL A 116 -15.04 -12.07 4.31
CA VAL A 116 -15.90 -10.94 3.92
C VAL A 116 -16.42 -10.21 5.15
N GLU A 117 -16.95 -10.95 6.12
CA GLU A 117 -17.43 -10.39 7.40
C GLU A 117 -16.31 -9.67 8.16
N TYR A 118 -15.12 -10.28 8.23
CA TYR A 118 -13.96 -9.65 8.83
C TYR A 118 -13.61 -8.33 8.15
N MET A 119 -13.51 -8.33 6.81
CA MET A 119 -13.17 -7.13 6.04
C MET A 119 -14.23 -6.04 6.16
N SER A 120 -15.52 -6.37 6.26
CA SER A 120 -16.59 -5.38 6.43
C SER A 120 -16.70 -4.81 7.84
N THR A 121 -16.12 -5.48 8.84
CA THR A 121 -16.19 -5.05 10.26
C THR A 121 -14.90 -4.42 10.76
N HIS A 122 -13.75 -4.77 10.17
CA HIS A 122 -12.43 -4.30 10.58
C HIS A 122 -11.79 -3.32 9.58
N ALA A 123 -12.44 -3.07 8.45
CA ALA A 123 -12.11 -1.98 7.54
C ALA A 123 -13.40 -1.22 7.18
N SER A 124 -13.27 0.06 6.82
CA SER A 124 -14.41 0.91 6.42
C SER A 124 -14.92 0.55 5.01
N LEU A 125 -15.35 -0.69 4.81
CA LEU A 125 -15.85 -1.23 3.55
C LEU A 125 -17.31 -1.66 3.69
N THR A 126 -18.10 -1.39 2.65
CA THR A 126 -19.43 -2.02 2.55
C THR A 126 -19.27 -3.52 2.29
N PRO A 127 -20.27 -4.36 2.64
CA PRO A 127 -20.21 -5.81 2.40
C PRO A 127 -19.93 -6.18 0.93
N ASP A 128 -20.48 -5.42 -0.03
CA ASP A 128 -20.26 -5.68 -1.46
C ASP A 128 -18.83 -5.38 -1.89
N VAL A 129 -18.24 -4.29 -1.38
CA VAL A 129 -16.83 -3.95 -1.63
C VAL A 129 -15.92 -4.99 -0.95
N ALA A 130 -16.22 -5.38 0.29
CA ALA A 130 -15.49 -6.42 1.00
C ALA A 130 -15.53 -7.76 0.24
N ARG A 131 -16.68 -8.14 -0.31
CA ARG A 131 -16.82 -9.36 -1.12
C ARG A 131 -16.00 -9.31 -2.41
N ALA A 132 -16.02 -8.19 -3.12
CA ALA A 132 -15.21 -8.00 -4.32
C ALA A 132 -13.70 -8.09 -4.01
N GLU A 133 -13.29 -7.46 -2.92
CA GLU A 133 -11.91 -7.51 -2.43
C GLU A 133 -11.50 -8.94 -2.03
N VAL A 134 -12.31 -9.65 -1.24
CA VAL A 134 -12.00 -11.04 -0.85
C VAL A 134 -11.93 -11.97 -2.06
N ALA A 135 -12.82 -11.81 -3.05
CA ALA A 135 -12.74 -12.58 -4.29
C ALA A 135 -11.38 -12.36 -5.00
N ARG A 136 -10.87 -11.12 -4.98
CA ARG A 136 -9.53 -10.79 -5.48
C ARG A 136 -8.42 -11.49 -4.67
N TYR A 137 -8.56 -11.58 -3.35
CA TYR A 137 -7.57 -12.24 -2.48
C TYR A 137 -7.51 -13.75 -2.76
N CYS A 138 -8.65 -14.39 -3.03
CA CYS A 138 -8.72 -15.78 -3.45
C CYS A 138 -8.04 -16.01 -4.81
N ALA A 139 -8.21 -15.07 -5.76
CA ALA A 139 -7.63 -15.18 -7.10
C ALA A 139 -6.12 -14.87 -7.15
N TRP A 140 -5.62 -14.06 -6.21
CA TRP A 140 -4.22 -13.66 -6.17
C TRP A 140 -3.64 -13.73 -4.75
N PRO A 141 -3.29 -14.94 -4.28
CA PRO A 141 -2.73 -15.16 -2.96
C PRO A 141 -1.49 -14.32 -2.72
N THR A 142 -1.28 -13.87 -1.47
CA THR A 142 -0.11 -13.09 -0.99
C THR A 142 -0.02 -11.65 -1.49
N GLN A 143 -0.78 -11.26 -2.51
CA GLN A 143 -0.73 -9.91 -3.05
C GLN A 143 -1.35 -8.90 -2.07
N ALA A 144 -2.49 -9.23 -1.46
CA ALA A 144 -3.15 -8.31 -0.55
C ALA A 144 -2.31 -8.01 0.70
N ALA A 145 -1.52 -8.99 1.16
CA ALA A 145 -0.59 -8.84 2.28
C ALA A 145 0.65 -7.98 1.95
N SER A 146 0.94 -7.74 0.66
CA SER A 146 2.21 -7.11 0.25
C SER A 146 2.35 -5.66 0.69
N TYR A 147 1.23 -4.93 0.75
CA TYR A 147 1.19 -3.49 1.01
C TYR A 147 1.79 -3.14 2.38
N LEU A 148 1.12 -3.54 3.47
CA LEU A 148 1.57 -3.17 4.81
C LEU A 148 2.81 -3.97 5.22
N THR A 149 2.95 -5.23 4.82
CA THR A 149 4.17 -6.00 5.10
C THR A 149 5.40 -5.31 4.50
N GLY A 150 5.31 -4.88 3.24
CA GLY A 150 6.37 -4.13 2.59
C GLY A 150 6.70 -2.81 3.27
N ALA A 151 5.67 -2.03 3.63
CA ALA A 151 5.86 -0.76 4.31
C ALA A 151 6.52 -0.92 5.69
N LEU A 152 6.17 -1.96 6.43
CA LEU A 152 6.78 -2.29 7.72
C LEU A 152 8.25 -2.69 7.57
N GLU A 153 8.59 -3.51 6.58
CA GLU A 153 9.99 -3.86 6.32
C GLU A 153 10.82 -2.64 5.90
N ILE A 154 10.28 -1.74 5.08
CA ILE A 154 10.96 -0.50 4.72
C ILE A 154 11.18 0.39 5.95
N ALA A 155 10.18 0.52 6.82
CA ALA A 155 10.33 1.24 8.08
C ALA A 155 11.39 0.60 8.98
N ARG A 156 11.41 -0.73 9.10
CA ARG A 156 12.44 -1.48 9.85
C ARG A 156 13.84 -1.20 9.30
N MET A 157 14.02 -1.23 7.99
CA MET A 157 15.31 -0.92 7.33
C MET A 157 15.74 0.53 7.58
N ARG A 158 14.80 1.49 7.52
CA ARG A 158 15.06 2.90 7.85
C ARG A 158 15.56 3.05 9.28
N ASP A 159 14.85 2.45 10.23
CA ASP A 159 15.15 2.59 11.65
C ASP A 159 16.51 1.97 11.97
N ALA A 160 16.82 0.81 11.39
CA ALA A 160 18.14 0.19 11.48
C ALA A 160 19.25 1.04 10.84
N TRP A 161 18.99 1.68 9.70
CA TRP A 161 19.94 2.56 9.03
C TRP A 161 20.30 3.77 9.91
N LEU A 162 19.29 4.42 10.50
CA LEU A 162 19.48 5.58 11.36
C LEU A 162 20.14 5.22 12.69
N ALA A 163 19.73 4.10 13.30
CA ALA A 163 20.32 3.62 14.56
C ALA A 163 21.81 3.25 14.43
N ALA A 164 22.22 2.79 13.24
CA ALA A 164 23.61 2.49 12.93
C ALA A 164 24.39 3.69 12.37
N GLU A 165 23.81 4.90 12.39
CA GLU A 165 24.44 6.15 11.93
C GLU A 165 25.03 6.06 10.52
N ARG A 166 24.39 5.28 9.62
CA ARG A 166 24.94 4.96 8.29
C ARG A 166 24.82 6.12 7.29
N GLY A 167 24.11 7.17 7.68
CA GLY A 167 23.87 8.37 6.88
C GLY A 167 22.52 9.00 7.20
N SER A 168 22.20 10.06 6.47
CA SER A 168 20.93 10.79 6.56
C SER A 168 19.75 9.96 6.05
N LEU A 169 18.53 10.38 6.45
CA LEU A 169 17.29 9.80 5.93
C LEU A 169 17.17 9.96 4.39
N ARG A 170 17.66 11.08 3.85
CA ARG A 170 17.71 11.33 2.41
C ARG A 170 18.56 10.27 1.71
N GLU A 171 19.75 9.98 2.22
CA GLU A 171 20.63 8.96 1.64
C GLU A 171 20.02 7.56 1.70
N PHE A 172 19.31 7.23 2.78
CA PHE A 172 18.54 6.00 2.86
C PHE A 172 17.49 5.91 1.74
N HIS A 173 16.67 6.95 1.56
CA HIS A 173 15.63 6.98 0.52
C HIS A 173 16.20 6.92 -0.89
N ASP A 174 17.24 7.73 -1.19
CA ASP A 174 17.90 7.75 -2.49
C ASP A 174 18.46 6.35 -2.83
N ARG A 175 19.15 5.71 -1.88
CA ARG A 175 19.73 4.37 -2.09
C ARG A 175 18.64 3.31 -2.27
N LEU A 176 17.63 3.30 -1.40
CA LEU A 176 16.57 2.29 -1.44
C LEU A 176 15.75 2.42 -2.72
N ALA A 177 15.35 3.64 -3.11
CA ALA A 177 14.58 3.89 -4.33
C ALA A 177 15.35 3.47 -5.61
N ALA A 178 16.67 3.68 -5.64
CA ALA A 178 17.51 3.27 -6.76
C ALA A 178 17.60 1.74 -6.94
N THR A 179 17.26 0.95 -5.91
CA THR A 179 17.17 -0.52 -6.04
C THR A 179 15.99 -0.95 -6.92
N GLY A 180 14.95 -0.12 -7.03
CA GLY A 180 13.70 -0.43 -7.72
C GLY A 180 12.86 -1.44 -6.96
N GLY A 181 12.01 -2.18 -7.67
CA GLY A 181 11.10 -3.16 -7.06
C GLY A 181 11.74 -4.49 -6.64
N LEU A 182 12.96 -4.52 -6.10
CA LEU A 182 13.61 -5.77 -5.70
C LEU A 182 12.83 -6.49 -4.60
N PRO A 183 12.94 -7.84 -4.49
CA PRO A 183 12.57 -8.54 -3.26
C PRO A 183 13.19 -7.83 -2.05
N ILE A 184 12.39 -7.62 -1.00
CA ILE A 184 12.77 -6.81 0.19
C ILE A 184 14.14 -7.23 0.75
N MET A 185 14.40 -8.54 0.89
CA MET A 185 15.69 -9.05 1.37
C MET A 185 16.89 -8.66 0.48
N LEU A 186 16.70 -8.55 -0.83
CA LEU A 186 17.75 -8.11 -1.74
C LEU A 186 17.94 -6.60 -1.69
N ALA A 187 16.87 -5.83 -1.48
CA ALA A 187 16.95 -4.39 -1.26
C ALA A 187 17.72 -4.07 0.05
N GLU A 188 17.44 -4.81 1.14
CA GLU A 188 18.17 -4.68 2.41
C GLU A 188 19.67 -4.99 2.26
N ARG A 189 20.00 -6.04 1.51
CA ARG A 189 21.40 -6.36 1.18
C ARG A 189 22.06 -5.26 0.36
N ALA A 190 21.35 -4.65 -0.58
CA ALA A 190 21.86 -3.56 -1.39
C ALA A 190 22.11 -2.28 -0.56
N LEU A 191 21.31 -2.04 0.49
CA LEU A 191 21.60 -0.98 1.45
C LEU A 191 22.86 -1.25 2.26
N SER A 192 23.25 -2.51 2.45
CA SER A 192 24.38 -2.93 3.30
C SER A 192 25.72 -3.01 2.57
N ALA A 193 25.71 -2.97 1.24
CA ALA A 193 26.90 -2.90 0.39
C ALA A 193 27.44 -1.47 0.27
#